data_AF-A0A2V7BPH6-F1
#
_entry.id   AF-A0A2V7BPH6-F1
#
_cell.length_a   1.000
_cell.length_b   1.000
_cell.length_c   1.000
_cell.angle_alpha   90.00
_cell.angle_beta   90.00
_cell.angle_gamma   90.00
#
_symmetry.space_group_name_H-M   'P 1'
#
loop_
_entity.id
_entity.type
_entity.pdbx_description
1 polymer ?
#
loop_
_entity_poly.entity_id
_entity_poly.type
_entity_poly.pdbx_seq_one_letter_code
_entity_poly.pdbx_strand_id
1 'polypeptide(L)'
;MYLHVLYASTSAPARPDRGRMASMERHSAGVIDRREPGRLSPCVCSTLRMVSRAVTQLYDDILRPSGLRVTQFSILATIARRGEANLRQLEHALVIDQTTLTRSVNLLERDRVIERVPNPDGRVKAMRLTGKGKRLLDVARPLWAQAQDRVLRELGQPAWGDAQRRLARLLHVAVVKRRLHRDRRRKLSGR
;
A
#
# COMPACT_ATOMS: atom_id res chain seq x y z
N MET A 1 12.30 4.92 6.35
CA MET A 1 12.67 3.49 6.22
C MET A 1 11.53 2.53 5.87
N TYR A 2 10.26 2.98 5.70
CA TYR A 2 9.11 2.09 5.42
C TYR A 2 8.70 1.97 3.93
N LEU A 3 9.28 2.77 3.03
CA LEU A 3 8.90 2.77 1.60
C LEU A 3 9.96 2.22 0.63
N HIS A 4 11.15 1.82 1.12
CA HIS A 4 12.22 1.31 0.26
C HIS A 4 12.10 -0.19 -0.07
N VAL A 5 11.16 -0.91 0.57
CA VAL A 5 11.15 -2.39 0.61
C VAL A 5 10.24 -3.03 -0.46
N LEU A 6 9.61 -2.22 -1.32
CA LEU A 6 8.88 -2.70 -2.51
C LEU A 6 9.55 -2.33 -3.83
N TYR A 7 10.72 -1.67 -3.81
CA TYR A 7 11.35 -1.08 -5.00
C TYR A 7 12.64 -1.77 -5.47
N ALA A 8 13.06 -2.86 -4.83
CA ALA A 8 14.29 -3.55 -5.22
C ALA A 8 13.98 -4.82 -6.01
N SER A 9 13.88 -4.69 -7.34
CA SER A 9 14.37 -5.63 -8.37
C SER A 9 13.51 -5.54 -9.64
N THR A 10 13.97 -4.78 -10.64
CA THR A 10 14.20 -5.23 -12.03
C THR A 10 14.75 -4.06 -12.84
N SER A 11 15.97 -4.23 -13.35
CA SER A 11 16.65 -3.33 -14.29
C SER A 11 17.10 -4.14 -15.50
N ALA A 12 16.56 -3.83 -16.68
CA ALA A 12 17.24 -3.93 -17.99
C ALA A 12 16.38 -3.27 -19.10
N PRO A 13 16.97 -2.72 -20.19
CA PRO A 13 16.40 -1.64 -20.99
C PRO A 13 15.93 -2.06 -22.40
N ALA A 14 15.06 -1.26 -23.04
CA ALA A 14 14.88 -1.23 -24.49
C ALA A 14 14.60 0.20 -24.98
N ARG A 15 15.25 0.57 -26.09
CA ARG A 15 15.38 1.90 -26.71
C ARG A 15 14.16 2.28 -27.59
N PRO A 16 14.05 3.56 -28.03
CA PRO A 16 12.80 4.15 -28.54
C PRO A 16 12.65 4.01 -30.04
N ASP A 17 11.39 3.98 -30.50
CA ASP A 17 11.04 4.30 -31.89
C ASP A 17 10.39 5.69 -31.95
N ARG A 18 10.78 6.46 -32.97
CA ARG A 18 10.60 7.90 -33.11
C ARG A 18 9.77 8.12 -34.38
N GLY A 19 8.49 8.46 -34.27
CA GLY A 19 7.65 8.62 -35.45
C GLY A 19 6.31 9.35 -35.27
N ARG A 20 6.37 10.67 -35.45
CA ARG A 20 5.35 11.60 -36.00
C ARG A 20 4.25 12.20 -35.11
N MET A 21 4.33 13.54 -35.05
CA MET A 21 3.37 14.53 -34.58
C MET A 21 2.24 14.77 -35.58
N ALA A 22 1.03 14.98 -35.04
CA ALA A 22 -0.01 15.95 -35.44
C ALA A 22 -1.25 15.63 -34.60
N SER A 23 -2.15 16.51 -34.18
CA SER A 23 -2.27 17.96 -34.01
C SER A 23 -3.66 18.12 -33.35
N MET A 24 -3.85 19.11 -32.47
CA MET A 24 -5.16 19.66 -32.04
C MET A 24 -6.03 18.69 -31.18
N GLU A 25 -6.66 19.05 -30.06
CA GLU A 25 -7.24 20.32 -29.64
C GLU A 25 -7.07 20.53 -28.14
N ARG A 26 -6.79 21.78 -27.77
CA ARG A 26 -6.78 22.29 -26.41
C ARG A 26 -8.22 22.54 -25.99
N HIS A 27 -8.77 21.72 -25.09
CA HIS A 27 -9.98 22.06 -24.35
C HIS A 27 -9.59 22.55 -22.95
N SER A 28 -9.43 23.87 -22.90
CA SER A 28 -9.86 24.78 -21.84
C SER A 28 -9.60 24.39 -20.38
N ALA A 29 -8.51 24.96 -19.88
CA ALA A 29 -8.40 25.44 -18.52
C ALA A 29 -9.65 26.29 -18.17
N GLY A 30 -10.41 25.84 -17.18
CA GLY A 30 -11.64 26.48 -16.76
C GLY A 30 -12.09 26.07 -15.36
N VAL A 31 -11.17 25.96 -14.39
CA VAL A 31 -11.56 25.98 -12.97
C VAL A 31 -11.43 27.41 -12.50
N ILE A 32 -12.46 28.19 -12.78
CA ILE A 32 -12.70 29.50 -12.17
C ILE A 32 -13.17 29.22 -10.75
N ASP A 33 -12.24 29.25 -9.79
CA ASP A 33 -12.50 29.25 -8.34
C ASP A 33 -13.19 30.56 -7.95
N ARG A 34 -14.53 30.60 -8.10
CA ARG A 34 -15.34 31.58 -7.35
C ARG A 34 -15.35 31.12 -5.89
N ARG A 35 -14.47 31.69 -5.06
CA ARG A 35 -14.47 31.45 -3.61
C ARG A 35 -15.77 31.95 -2.98
N GLU A 36 -16.71 31.04 -2.78
CA GLU A 36 -17.87 31.26 -1.91
C GLU A 36 -17.44 31.21 -0.43
N PRO A 37 -17.74 32.25 0.36
CA PRO A 37 -17.53 32.22 1.81
C PRO A 37 -18.35 31.08 2.43
N GLY A 38 -17.67 30.09 3.04
CA GLY A 38 -18.30 28.92 3.66
C GLY A 38 -17.88 27.57 3.07
N ARG A 39 -17.15 27.55 1.95
CA ARG A 39 -16.56 26.31 1.43
C ARG A 39 -15.38 25.88 2.29
N LEU A 40 -15.54 24.80 3.04
CA LEU A 40 -14.44 24.16 3.77
C LEU A 40 -13.32 23.81 2.77
N SER A 41 -12.07 24.06 3.15
CA SER A 41 -10.92 23.63 2.34
C SER A 41 -10.95 22.11 2.15
N PRO A 42 -10.41 21.57 1.03
CA PRO A 42 -10.38 20.14 0.80
C PRO A 42 -9.76 19.40 1.99
N CYS A 43 -10.55 18.55 2.64
CA CYS A 43 -10.10 17.80 3.81
C CYS A 43 -9.01 16.80 3.40
N VAL A 44 -7.79 16.96 3.94
CA VAL A 44 -6.66 16.06 3.69
C VAL A 44 -7.03 14.60 3.94
N CYS A 45 -7.78 14.32 5.01
CA CYS A 45 -8.21 12.95 5.35
C CYS A 45 -9.17 12.35 4.31
N SER A 46 -10.10 13.16 3.78
CA SER A 46 -11.04 12.71 2.74
C SER A 46 -10.32 12.44 1.42
N THR A 47 -9.40 13.33 1.02
CA THR A 47 -8.57 13.14 -0.18
C THR A 47 -7.73 11.86 -0.08
N LEU A 48 -7.06 11.63 1.05
CA LEU A 48 -6.27 10.40 1.25
C LEU A 48 -7.13 9.14 1.20
N ARG A 49 -8.34 9.16 1.80
CA ARG A 49 -9.26 8.01 1.74
C ARG A 49 -9.74 7.72 0.33
N MET A 50 -10.08 8.76 -0.43
CA MET A 50 -10.49 8.64 -1.83
C MET A 50 -9.37 8.05 -2.70
N VAL A 51 -8.16 8.62 -2.61
CA VAL A 51 -6.99 8.15 -3.35
C VAL A 51 -6.65 6.71 -2.97
N SER A 52 -6.58 6.40 -1.67
CA SER A 52 -6.30 5.05 -1.18
C SER A 52 -7.30 4.03 -1.72
N ARG A 53 -8.59 4.35 -1.70
CA ARG A 53 -9.64 3.47 -2.25
C ARG A 53 -9.47 3.26 -3.75
N ALA A 54 -9.31 4.33 -4.53
CA ALA A 54 -9.20 4.24 -5.98
C ALA A 54 -7.95 3.46 -6.42
N VAL A 55 -6.81 3.71 -5.77
CA VAL A 55 -5.57 2.97 -6.05
C VAL A 55 -5.71 1.50 -5.64
N THR A 56 -6.31 1.21 -4.48
CA THR A 56 -6.56 -0.17 -4.05
C THR A 56 -7.43 -0.93 -5.06
N GLN A 57 -8.51 -0.30 -5.54
CA GLN A 57 -9.39 -0.90 -6.55
C GLN A 57 -8.66 -1.19 -7.86
N LEU A 58 -7.82 -0.26 -8.35
CA LEU A 58 -6.99 -0.50 -9.53
C LEU A 58 -6.09 -1.72 -9.38
N TYR A 59 -5.43 -1.88 -8.23
CA TYR A 59 -4.57 -3.04 -7.98
C TYR A 59 -5.40 -4.32 -7.86
N ASP A 60 -6.53 -4.29 -7.15
CA ASP A 60 -7.43 -5.43 -7.01
C ASP A 60 -7.98 -5.89 -8.37
N ASP A 61 -8.33 -4.96 -9.26
CA ASP A 61 -8.81 -5.28 -10.61
C ASP A 61 -7.76 -5.99 -11.46
N ILE A 62 -6.50 -5.56 -11.37
CA ILE A 62 -5.39 -6.17 -12.09
C ILE A 62 -4.97 -7.50 -11.46
N LEU A 63 -5.04 -7.62 -10.13
CA LEU A 63 -4.72 -8.86 -9.40
C LEU A 63 -5.83 -9.90 -9.48
N ARG A 64 -7.05 -9.54 -9.87
CA ARG A 64 -8.21 -10.43 -9.96
C ARG A 64 -7.93 -11.81 -10.61
N PRO A 65 -7.15 -11.94 -11.70
CA PRO A 65 -6.83 -13.26 -12.28
C PRO A 65 -6.08 -14.20 -11.33
N SER A 66 -5.32 -13.67 -10.36
CA SER A 66 -4.66 -14.49 -9.33
C SER A 66 -5.61 -14.95 -8.21
N GLY A 67 -6.81 -14.38 -8.13
CA GLY A 67 -7.72 -14.59 -7.00
C GLY A 67 -7.30 -13.88 -5.71
N LEU A 68 -6.26 -13.05 -5.74
CA LEU A 68 -5.81 -12.24 -4.60
C LEU A 68 -6.31 -10.80 -4.69
N ARG A 69 -6.58 -10.23 -3.51
CA ARG A 69 -6.59 -8.77 -3.30
C ARG A 69 -5.18 -8.25 -3.02
N VAL A 70 -4.93 -6.97 -3.26
CA VAL A 70 -3.65 -6.31 -3.00
C VAL A 70 -3.21 -6.40 -1.53
N THR A 71 -4.18 -6.38 -0.62
CA THR A 71 -3.93 -6.59 0.82
C THR A 71 -3.38 -7.99 1.10
N GLN A 72 -3.98 -9.01 0.49
CA GLN A 72 -3.53 -10.40 0.65
C GLN A 72 -2.17 -10.60 -0.02
N PHE A 73 -1.96 -10.05 -1.21
CA PHE A 73 -0.65 -10.03 -1.86
C PHE A 73 0.42 -9.41 -0.96
N SER A 74 0.13 -8.27 -0.34
CA SER A 74 1.07 -7.57 0.54
C SER A 74 1.44 -8.39 1.79
N ILE A 75 0.48 -9.14 2.34
CA ILE A 75 0.73 -10.09 3.43
C ILE A 75 1.66 -11.20 2.96
N LEU A 76 1.33 -11.88 1.85
CA LEU A 76 2.12 -12.99 1.32
C LEU A 76 3.54 -12.57 0.96
N ALA A 77 3.69 -11.42 0.28
CA ALA A 77 4.98 -10.86 -0.07
C ALA A 77 5.82 -10.53 1.17
N THR A 78 5.18 -10.06 2.25
CA THR A 78 5.88 -9.76 3.51
C THR A 78 6.31 -11.02 4.24
N ILE A 79 5.48 -12.06 4.29
CA ILE A 79 5.85 -13.36 4.85
C ILE A 79 7.00 -13.96 4.03
N ALA A 80 6.91 -13.96 2.69
CA ALA A 80 7.97 -14.47 1.82
C ALA A 80 9.33 -13.82 2.07
N ARG A 81 9.37 -12.48 2.19
CA ARG A 81 10.62 -11.75 2.46
C ARG A 81 11.20 -12.03 3.84
N ARG A 82 10.37 -12.34 4.83
CA ARG A 82 10.80 -12.60 6.21
C ARG A 82 11.04 -14.08 6.49
N GLY A 83 10.66 -14.98 5.58
CA GLY A 83 10.51 -16.41 5.82
C GLY A 83 9.27 -16.71 6.64
N GLU A 84 9.18 -16.13 7.84
CA GLU A 84 8.04 -16.23 8.74
C GLU A 84 7.68 -14.86 9.32
N ALA A 85 6.40 -14.62 9.58
CA ALA A 85 5.95 -13.40 10.25
C ALA A 85 4.75 -13.67 11.16
N ASN A 86 4.74 -13.03 12.33
CA ASN A 86 3.57 -13.01 13.20
C ASN A 86 2.66 -11.81 12.91
N LEU A 87 1.46 -11.82 13.50
CA LEU A 87 0.44 -10.79 13.26
C LEU A 87 0.94 -9.37 13.58
N ARG A 88 1.66 -9.19 14.69
CA ARG A 88 2.22 -7.88 15.10
C ARG A 88 3.26 -7.38 14.09
N GLN A 89 4.12 -8.27 13.60
CA GLN A 89 5.11 -7.93 12.58
C GLN A 89 4.45 -7.53 11.26
N LEU A 90 3.35 -8.20 10.88
CA LEU A 90 2.56 -7.83 9.70
C LEU A 90 1.86 -6.48 9.88
N GLU A 91 1.24 -6.24 11.04
CA GLU A 91 0.59 -4.97 11.37
C GLU A 91 1.59 -3.81 11.28
N HIS A 92 2.77 -3.97 11.90
CA HIS A 92 3.83 -2.97 11.85
C HIS A 92 4.37 -2.74 10.43
N ALA A 93 4.54 -3.81 9.65
CA ALA A 93 5.12 -3.71 8.31
C ALA A 93 4.15 -3.10 7.29
N LEU A 94 2.86 -3.38 7.42
CA LEU A 94 1.85 -3.01 6.42
C LEU A 94 0.98 -1.83 6.82
N VAL A 95 0.98 -1.44 8.11
CA VAL A 95 0.14 -0.35 8.65
C VAL A 95 -1.36 -0.58 8.34
N ILE A 96 -1.77 -1.85 8.33
CA ILE A 96 -3.16 -2.28 8.18
C ILE A 96 -3.79 -2.36 9.56
N ASP A 97 -5.05 -1.96 9.71
CA ASP A 97 -5.77 -2.13 10.96
C ASP A 97 -5.92 -3.62 11.34
N GLN A 98 -5.91 -3.92 12.63
CA GLN A 98 -5.89 -5.28 13.14
C GLN A 98 -7.09 -6.13 12.65
N THR A 99 -8.27 -5.53 12.49
CA THR A 99 -9.49 -6.23 12.05
C THR A 99 -9.35 -6.68 10.60
N THR A 100 -8.93 -5.78 9.71
CA THR A 100 -8.68 -6.09 8.30
C THR A 100 -7.57 -7.13 8.13
N LEU A 101 -6.48 -6.99 8.90
CA LEU A 101 -5.36 -7.92 8.84
C LEU A 101 -5.76 -9.32 9.30
N THR A 102 -6.46 -9.42 10.45
CA THR A 102 -6.91 -10.71 11.00
C THR A 102 -7.86 -11.42 10.04
N ARG A 103 -8.84 -10.69 9.47
CA ARG A 103 -9.75 -11.26 8.46
C ARG A 103 -8.98 -11.79 7.25
N SER A 104 -8.02 -11.02 6.74
CA SER A 104 -7.23 -11.41 5.56
C SER A 104 -6.37 -12.65 5.85
N VAL A 105 -5.71 -12.69 7.00
CA VAL A 105 -4.92 -13.83 7.46
C VAL A 105 -5.79 -15.09 7.60
N ASN A 106 -6.96 -14.98 8.23
CA ASN A 106 -7.85 -16.12 8.42
C ASN A 106 -8.34 -16.71 7.09
N LEU A 107 -8.60 -15.86 6.08
CA LEU A 107 -8.96 -16.33 4.73
C LEU A 107 -7.79 -17.07 4.07
N LEU A 108 -6.58 -16.52 4.16
CA LEU A 108 -5.38 -17.16 3.59
C LEU A 108 -5.04 -18.50 4.28
N GLU A 109 -5.26 -18.58 5.59
CA GLU A 109 -5.07 -19.79 6.39
C GLU A 109 -6.12 -20.86 6.03
N ARG A 110 -7.40 -20.48 5.98
CA ARG A 110 -8.50 -21.35 5.52
C ARG A 110 -8.23 -21.92 4.14
N ASP A 111 -7.72 -21.10 3.22
CA ASP A 111 -7.44 -21.48 1.85
C ASP A 111 -6.09 -22.23 1.71
N ARG A 112 -5.42 -22.56 2.83
CA ARG A 112 -4.12 -23.26 2.91
C ARG A 112 -2.98 -22.57 2.16
N VAL A 113 -3.06 -21.25 2.03
CA VAL A 113 -2.03 -20.40 1.40
C VAL A 113 -0.92 -20.10 2.40
N ILE A 114 -1.28 -19.94 3.68
CA ILE A 114 -0.35 -19.81 4.80
C ILE A 114 -0.65 -20.87 5.85
N GLU A 115 0.32 -21.14 6.70
CA GLU A 115 0.15 -22.00 7.87
C GLU A 115 0.78 -21.37 9.10
N ARG A 116 0.21 -21.63 10.29
CA ARG A 116 0.79 -21.21 11.56
C ARG A 116 1.84 -22.20 12.02
N VAL A 117 2.96 -21.67 12.48
CA VAL A 117 4.06 -22.46 13.06
C VAL A 117 4.31 -22.03 14.51
N PRO A 118 4.82 -22.93 15.36
CA PRO A 118 5.29 -22.58 16.69
C PRO A 118 6.32 -21.46 16.60
N ASN A 119 6.19 -20.46 17.45
CA ASN A 119 7.22 -19.43 17.63
C ASN A 119 8.06 -19.82 18.85
N PRO A 120 9.40 -19.72 18.80
CA PRO A 120 10.28 -19.93 19.94
C PRO A 120 9.81 -19.26 21.25
N ASP A 121 9.20 -18.07 21.15
CA ASP A 121 8.69 -17.32 22.31
C ASP A 121 7.34 -17.81 22.87
N GLY A 122 6.71 -18.83 22.26
CA GLY A 122 5.47 -19.50 22.70
C GLY A 122 4.18 -18.65 22.69
N ARG A 123 4.30 -17.32 22.78
CA ARG A 123 3.17 -16.40 22.99
C ARG A 123 2.54 -15.88 21.70
N VAL A 124 3.25 -15.92 20.57
CA VAL A 124 2.75 -15.37 19.29
C VAL A 124 3.02 -16.33 18.15
N LYS A 125 2.01 -17.06 17.67
CA LYS A 125 2.16 -17.96 16.52
C LYS A 125 2.70 -17.18 15.30
N ALA A 126 3.80 -17.67 14.73
CA ALA A 126 4.31 -17.16 13.46
C ALA A 126 3.54 -17.82 12.31
N MET A 127 3.59 -17.22 11.13
CA MET A 127 2.98 -17.74 9.91
C MET A 127 4.03 -17.82 8.82
N ARG A 128 3.97 -18.88 8.02
CA ARG A 128 4.82 -19.06 6.84
C ARG A 128 3.99 -19.40 5.61
N LEU A 129 4.57 -19.21 4.43
CA LEU A 129 3.93 -19.60 3.18
C LEU A 129 3.97 -21.12 3.00
N THR A 130 2.84 -21.71 2.63
CA THR A 130 2.81 -23.10 2.15
C THR A 130 3.36 -23.17 0.72
N GLY A 131 3.54 -24.38 0.19
CA GLY A 131 3.85 -24.56 -1.24
C GLY A 131 2.79 -23.94 -2.17
N LYS A 132 1.51 -24.00 -1.78
CA LYS A 132 0.42 -23.30 -2.48
C LYS A 132 0.59 -21.79 -2.42
N GLY A 133 0.94 -21.24 -1.26
CA GLY A 133 1.15 -19.80 -1.09
C GLY A 133 2.32 -19.24 -1.88
N LYS A 134 3.42 -19.99 -1.98
CA LYS A 134 4.56 -19.61 -2.82
C LYS A 134 4.16 -19.51 -4.29
N ARG A 135 3.53 -20.56 -4.84
CA ARG A 135 3.04 -20.55 -6.23
C ARG A 135 2.04 -19.43 -6.51
N LEU A 136 1.11 -19.21 -5.59
CA LEU A 136 0.11 -18.15 -5.72
C LEU A 136 0.76 -16.76 -5.75
N LEU A 137 1.77 -16.55 -4.90
CA LEU A 137 2.55 -15.32 -4.90
C LEU A 137 3.31 -15.15 -6.21
N ASP A 138 3.90 -16.21 -6.76
CA ASP A 138 4.64 -16.15 -8.03
C ASP A 138 3.74 -15.79 -9.21
N VAL A 139 2.49 -16.29 -9.23
CA VAL A 139 1.47 -15.88 -10.21
C VAL A 139 1.06 -14.41 -10.03
N ALA A 140 0.94 -13.94 -8.78
CA ALA A 140 0.46 -12.59 -8.49
C ALA A 140 1.53 -11.49 -8.66
N ARG A 141 2.82 -11.82 -8.53
CA ARG A 141 3.95 -10.87 -8.70
C ARG A 141 3.92 -10.09 -10.01
N PRO A 142 3.82 -10.72 -11.21
CA PRO A 142 3.79 -9.98 -12.46
C PRO A 142 2.55 -9.09 -12.59
N LEU A 143 1.39 -9.52 -12.07
CA LEU A 143 0.17 -8.71 -12.05
C LEU A 143 0.31 -7.48 -11.13
N TRP A 144 0.92 -7.65 -9.96
CA TRP A 144 1.25 -6.53 -9.08
C TRP A 144 2.22 -5.55 -9.76
N ALA A 145 3.26 -6.06 -10.44
CA ALA A 145 4.21 -5.23 -11.18
C ALA A 145 3.51 -4.45 -12.30
N GLN A 146 2.58 -5.07 -13.03
CA GLN A 146 1.77 -4.39 -14.03
C GLN A 146 0.93 -3.25 -13.44
N ALA A 147 0.32 -3.47 -12.28
CA ALA A 147 -0.45 -2.42 -11.57
C ALA A 147 0.47 -1.26 -11.14
N GLN A 148 1.63 -1.59 -10.58
CA GLN A 148 2.66 -0.62 -10.20
C GLN A 148 3.10 0.21 -11.41
N ASP A 149 3.47 -0.44 -12.50
CA ASP A 149 3.95 0.22 -13.71
C ASP A 149 2.90 1.13 -14.34
N ARG A 150 1.62 0.72 -14.31
CA ARG A 150 0.53 1.56 -14.81
C ARG A 150 0.45 2.88 -14.06
N VAL A 151 0.52 2.85 -12.72
CA VAL A 151 0.50 4.07 -11.91
C VAL A 151 1.75 4.92 -12.15
N LEU A 152 2.93 4.29 -12.21
CA LEU A 152 4.19 5.01 -12.37
C LEU A 152 4.39 5.63 -13.75
N ARG A 153 3.87 4.99 -14.81
CA ARG A 153 3.92 5.54 -16.17
C ARG A 153 3.08 6.82 -16.30
N GLU A 154 1.87 6.82 -15.75
CA GLU A 154 0.97 7.98 -15.79
C GLU A 154 1.47 9.13 -14.90
N LEU A 155 1.99 8.82 -13.71
CA LEU A 155 2.46 9.83 -12.77
C LEU A 155 3.85 10.37 -13.13
N GLY A 156 4.73 9.52 -13.68
CA GLY A 156 6.14 9.81 -13.90
C GLY A 156 6.99 9.64 -12.63
N GLN A 157 8.22 9.15 -12.80
CA GLN A 157 9.15 8.85 -11.71
C GLN A 157 9.47 10.06 -10.80
N PRO A 158 9.75 11.27 -11.33
CA PRO A 158 10.05 12.43 -10.48
C PRO A 158 8.87 12.84 -9.60
N ALA A 159 7.66 12.83 -10.16
CA ALA A 159 6.44 13.20 -9.44
C ALA A 159 6.08 12.14 -8.39
N TRP A 160 6.27 10.85 -8.69
CA TRP A 160 6.12 9.80 -7.69
C TRP A 160 7.10 9.97 -6.52
N GLY A 161 8.38 10.25 -6.81
CA GLY A 161 9.37 10.51 -5.77
C GLY A 161 8.99 11.71 -4.88
N ASP A 162 8.44 12.77 -5.45
CA ASP A 162 7.94 13.91 -4.67
C ASP A 162 6.71 13.57 -3.82
N ALA A 163 5.75 12.87 -4.42
CA ALA A 163 4.57 12.39 -3.72
C ALA A 163 4.95 11.50 -2.52
N GLN A 164 5.88 10.55 -2.70
CA GLN A 164 6.38 9.70 -1.63
C GLN A 164 6.99 10.50 -0.48
N ARG A 165 7.83 11.51 -0.78
CA ARG A 165 8.42 12.39 0.26
C ARG A 165 7.34 13.14 1.04
N ARG A 166 6.34 13.70 0.34
CA ARG A 166 5.22 14.44 0.98
C ARG A 166 4.35 13.52 1.83
N LEU A 167 4.01 12.33 1.34
CA LEU A 167 3.26 11.32 2.09
C LEU A 167 4.01 10.83 3.33
N ALA A 168 5.33 10.62 3.22
CA ALA A 168 6.16 10.24 4.36
C ALA A 168 6.17 11.34 5.44
N ARG A 169 6.28 12.62 5.03
CA ARG A 169 6.18 13.76 5.96
C ARG A 169 4.80 13.82 6.62
N LEU A 170 3.73 13.61 5.85
CA LEU A 170 2.36 13.61 6.38
C LEU A 170 2.11 12.49 7.38
N LEU A 171 2.61 11.28 7.08
CA LEU A 171 2.56 10.14 8.01
C LEU A 171 3.30 10.46 9.31
N HIS A 172 4.49 11.06 9.23
CA HIS A 172 5.25 11.48 10.41
C HIS A 172 4.46 12.46 11.27
N VAL A 173 3.86 13.50 10.67
CA VAL A 173 3.01 14.47 11.38
C VAL A 173 1.84 13.76 12.08
N ALA A 174 1.13 12.87 11.37
CA ALA A 174 -0.02 12.16 11.92
C ALA A 174 0.36 11.26 13.11
N VAL A 175 1.48 10.53 13.02
CA VAL A 175 1.94 9.61 14.08
C VAL A 175 2.48 10.38 15.29
N VAL A 176 3.33 11.39 15.08
CA VAL A 176 3.94 12.17 16.17
C VAL A 176 2.87 12.94 16.93
N LYS A 177 1.95 13.62 16.24
CA LYS A 177 0.87 14.37 16.90
C LYS A 177 -0.07 13.44 17.67
N ARG A 178 -0.38 12.25 17.14
CA ARG A 178 -1.18 11.24 17.86
C ARG A 178 -0.49 10.73 19.12
N ARG A 179 0.82 10.46 19.07
CA ARG A 179 1.60 10.03 20.24
C ARG A 179 1.63 11.12 21.32
N LEU A 180 1.94 12.36 20.95
CA LEU A 180 1.94 13.51 21.86
C LEU A 180 0.58 13.73 22.53
N HIS A 181 -0.51 13.58 21.78
CA HIS A 181 -1.86 13.73 22.33
C HIS A 181 -2.20 12.61 23.32
N ARG A 182 -1.81 11.35 23.03
CA ARG A 182 -1.99 10.21 23.96
C ARG A 182 -1.18 10.39 25.25
N ASP A 183 0.06 10.85 25.13
CA ASP A 183 0.96 11.05 26.28
C ASP A 183 0.48 12.21 27.17
N ARG A 184 -0.05 13.29 26.58
CA ARG A 184 -0.71 14.38 27.33
C ARG A 184 -1.96 13.89 28.07
N ARG A 185 -2.82 13.08 27.44
CA ARG A 185 -4.01 12.52 28.10
C ARG A 185 -3.65 11.60 29.28
N ARG A 186 -2.61 10.78 29.14
CA ARG A 186 -2.13 9.89 30.22
C ARG A 186 -1.54 10.67 31.41
N LYS A 187 -0.90 11.82 31.16
CA LYS A 187 -0.41 12.72 32.22
C LYS A 187 -1.55 13.46 32.94
N LEU A 188 -2.66 13.73 32.25
CA LEU A 188 -3.83 14.40 32.81
C LEU A 188 -4.77 13.44 33.58
N SER A 189 -4.79 12.15 33.25
CA SER A 189 -5.60 11.13 33.93
C SER A 189 -4.88 10.42 35.10
N GLY A 190 -3.70 10.89 35.48
CA GLY A 190 -2.86 10.34 36.56
C GLY A 190 -2.83 11.23 37.81
N ARG A 191 -3.91 11.98 38.07
CA ARG A 191 -4.17 12.71 39.32
C ARG A 191 -5.40 12.10 39.98
#